data_AF-A0A7Y2NRI8-F1
#
_entry.id   AF-A0A7Y2NRI8-F1
#
_cell.length_a   1.000
_cell.length_b   1.000
_cell.length_c   1.000
_cell.angle_alpha   90.00
_cell.angle_beta   90.00
_cell.angle_gamma   90.00
#
_symmetry.space_group_name_H-M   'P 1'
#
loop_
_entity.id
_entity.type
_entity.pdbx_description
1 polymer ?
#
loop_
_entity_poly.entity_id
_entity_poly.type
_entity_poly.pdbx_seq_one_letter_code
_entity_poly.pdbx_strand_id
1 'polypeptide(L)'
;FESSMRQKDTDVNSYEDVIALISDPLEKNYMIDLVCMASWSDKVIDQAEKDFLNKIKNDLSLKDEVVERSVSDINKFYDDHKEEVAFLSSKNLAQSFYDNSSKLVSKLINRNKKRLIKELSESKEAMRLLTESTQRNLTDEEQKKIQKQLIDIFKSIPSLAIFMLPGGAILLPLFVKIIPKLLPSAFDENRIDED
;
A
#
# COMPACT_ATOMS: atom_id res chain seq x y z
N PHE A 1 -19.01 2.31 -12.76
CA PHE A 1 -18.18 3.14 -11.86
C PHE A 1 -17.79 4.47 -12.51
N GLU A 2 -18.65 5.00 -13.40
CA GLU A 2 -18.35 6.12 -14.30
C GLU A 2 -19.33 7.29 -14.03
N SER A 3 -19.68 7.53 -12.77
CA SER A 3 -20.71 8.52 -12.43
C SER A 3 -20.39 9.41 -11.22
N SER A 4 -19.10 9.67 -10.97
CA SER A 4 -18.73 10.65 -9.92
C SER A 4 -17.46 11.44 -10.21
N MET A 5 -17.18 11.72 -11.49
CA MET A 5 -16.16 12.69 -11.89
C MET A 5 -16.72 13.54 -13.01
N ARG A 6 -17.75 14.34 -12.69
CA ARG A 6 -18.07 15.50 -13.51
C ARG A 6 -17.01 16.56 -13.16
N GLN A 7 -15.79 16.38 -13.68
CA GLN A 7 -14.83 17.49 -13.78
C GLN A 7 -15.55 18.56 -14.59
N LYS A 8 -16.09 19.57 -13.89
CA LYS A 8 -16.29 20.87 -14.52
C LYS A 8 -14.88 21.31 -14.89
N ASP A 9 -14.68 21.69 -16.14
CA ASP A 9 -13.60 22.58 -16.55
C ASP A 9 -13.59 23.75 -15.57
N THR A 10 -12.75 23.62 -14.55
CA THR A 10 -12.44 24.67 -13.60
C THR A 10 -11.12 25.15 -14.14
N ASP A 11 -11.07 26.39 -14.65
CA ASP A 11 -9.82 27.00 -15.07
C ASP A 11 -8.79 26.75 -13.97
N VAL A 12 -7.86 25.84 -14.24
CA VAL A 12 -6.81 25.50 -13.28
C VAL A 12 -5.86 26.68 -13.35
N ASN A 13 -5.96 27.58 -12.37
CA ASN A 13 -5.02 28.71 -12.24
C ASN A 13 -3.59 28.19 -12.37
N SER A 14 -2.78 28.82 -13.22
CA SER A 14 -1.38 28.47 -13.33
C SER A 14 -0.64 28.80 -12.03
N TYR A 15 0.56 28.23 -11.85
CA TYR A 15 1.39 28.53 -10.69
C TYR A 15 1.63 30.04 -10.56
N GLU A 16 1.90 30.69 -11.67
CA GLU A 16 2.15 32.12 -11.78
C GLU A 16 0.92 32.93 -11.37
N ASP A 17 -0.28 32.51 -11.77
CA ASP A 17 -1.54 33.17 -11.38
C ASP A 17 -1.76 33.08 -9.86
N VAL A 18 -1.47 31.92 -9.25
CA VAL A 18 -1.64 31.73 -7.80
C VAL A 18 -0.64 32.58 -7.02
N ILE A 19 0.62 32.61 -7.42
CA ILE A 19 1.65 33.43 -6.77
C ILE A 19 1.30 34.91 -6.86
N ALA A 20 0.78 35.38 -8.00
CA ALA A 20 0.40 36.78 -8.20
C ALA A 20 -0.76 37.24 -7.29
N LEU A 21 -1.61 36.32 -6.84
CA LEU A 21 -2.73 36.60 -5.94
C LEU A 21 -2.32 36.70 -4.47
N ILE A 22 -1.17 36.12 -4.10
CA ILE A 22 -0.69 36.04 -2.72
C ILE A 22 0.14 37.29 -2.41
N SER A 23 -0.41 38.20 -1.62
CA SER A 23 0.24 39.48 -1.33
C SER A 23 0.43 39.75 0.15
N ASP A 24 -0.50 39.29 1.00
CA ASP A 24 -0.43 39.53 2.43
C ASP A 24 0.61 38.63 3.11
N PRO A 25 1.40 39.14 4.08
CA PRO A 25 2.37 38.33 4.82
C PRO A 25 1.79 37.06 5.46
N LEU A 26 0.54 37.08 5.94
CA LEU A 26 -0.10 35.91 6.53
C LEU A 26 -0.48 34.89 5.46
N GLU A 27 -0.94 35.32 4.29
CA GLU A 27 -1.22 34.43 3.16
C GLU A 27 0.05 33.68 2.72
N LYS A 28 1.19 34.40 2.67
CA LYS A 28 2.49 33.81 2.32
C LYS A 28 2.93 32.75 3.32
N ASN A 29 2.79 33.02 4.61
CA ASN A 29 3.13 32.05 5.66
C ASN A 29 2.20 30.83 5.60
N TYR A 30 0.90 31.05 5.45
CA TYR A 30 -0.09 29.99 5.32
C TYR A 30 0.19 29.09 4.11
N MET A 31 0.56 29.67 2.97
CA MET A 31 0.91 28.91 1.77
C MET A 31 2.16 28.06 1.97
N ILE A 32 3.19 28.56 2.65
CA ILE A 32 4.36 27.75 3.00
C ILE A 32 3.98 26.59 3.91
N ASP A 33 3.16 26.82 4.93
CA ASP A 33 2.70 25.75 5.82
C ASP A 33 1.96 24.66 5.05
N LEU A 34 1.08 25.04 4.11
CA LEU A 34 0.38 24.10 3.23
C LEU A 34 1.34 23.30 2.35
N VAL A 35 2.31 23.96 1.72
CA VAL A 35 3.29 23.29 0.85
C VAL A 35 4.16 22.34 1.66
N CYS A 36 4.65 22.78 2.82
CA CYS A 36 5.45 21.93 3.70
C CYS A 36 4.65 20.71 4.18
N MET A 37 3.36 20.85 4.48
CA MET A 37 2.50 19.71 4.83
C MET A 37 2.25 18.77 3.65
N ALA A 38 2.07 19.31 2.44
CA ALA A 38 1.82 18.52 1.24
C ALA A 38 3.06 17.76 0.75
N SER A 39 4.25 18.34 0.92
CA SER A 39 5.55 17.72 0.63
C SER A 39 6.00 16.74 1.73
N TRP A 40 5.23 16.58 2.79
CA TRP A 40 5.57 15.71 3.90
C TRP A 40 5.06 14.28 3.61
N SER A 41 5.84 13.52 2.82
CA SER A 41 5.48 12.17 2.38
C SER A 41 6.11 11.07 3.27
N ASP A 42 7.44 10.99 3.31
CA ASP A 42 8.18 9.89 3.94
C ASP A 42 9.18 10.37 5.03
N LYS A 43 8.88 11.50 5.70
CA LYS A 43 9.75 12.17 6.71
C LYS A 43 11.09 12.70 6.18
N VAL A 44 11.31 12.60 4.87
CA VAL A 44 12.51 13.11 4.20
C VAL A 44 12.05 13.91 2.99
N ILE A 45 12.40 15.19 2.98
CA ILE A 45 12.18 16.04 1.81
C ILE A 45 13.24 15.66 0.76
N ASP A 46 12.79 15.12 -0.37
CA ASP A 46 13.67 14.77 -1.48
C ASP A 46 14.22 16.01 -2.20
N GLN A 47 15.13 15.82 -3.17
CA GLN A 47 15.75 16.96 -3.84
C GLN A 47 14.73 17.78 -4.66
N ALA A 48 13.76 17.13 -5.31
CA ALA A 48 12.75 17.82 -6.10
C ALA A 48 11.80 18.63 -5.21
N GLU A 49 11.44 18.10 -4.05
CA GLU A 49 10.63 18.79 -3.04
C GLU A 49 11.40 19.98 -2.43
N LYS A 50 12.70 19.85 -2.18
CA LYS A 50 13.56 20.98 -1.74
C LYS A 50 13.67 22.06 -2.80
N ASP A 51 13.84 21.69 -4.06
CA ASP A 51 13.93 22.64 -5.16
C ASP A 51 12.61 23.40 -5.33
N PHE A 52 11.48 22.73 -5.15
CA PHE A 52 10.15 23.35 -5.17
C PHE A 52 9.91 24.30 -4.00
N LEU A 53 10.26 23.90 -2.78
CA LEU A 53 10.18 24.76 -1.59
C LEU A 53 11.04 26.02 -1.75
N ASN A 54 12.26 25.87 -2.28
CA ASN A 54 13.13 27.01 -2.55
C ASN A 54 12.56 27.94 -3.63
N LYS A 55 11.95 27.38 -4.68
CA LYS A 55 11.26 28.16 -5.71
C LYS A 55 10.14 29.01 -5.09
N ILE A 56 9.21 28.40 -4.34
CA ILE A 56 8.09 29.12 -3.73
C ILE A 56 8.56 30.17 -2.72
N LYS A 57 9.55 29.83 -1.89
CA LYS A 57 10.16 30.77 -0.96
C LYS A 57 10.66 32.04 -1.67
N ASN A 58 11.40 31.86 -2.77
CA ASN A 58 11.93 32.97 -3.55
C ASN A 58 10.81 33.78 -4.20
N ASP A 59 9.84 33.11 -4.81
CA ASP A 59 8.72 33.75 -5.53
C ASP A 59 7.80 34.53 -4.58
N LEU A 60 7.62 34.07 -3.33
CA LEU A 60 6.88 34.79 -2.28
C LEU A 60 7.75 35.80 -1.52
N SER A 61 9.05 35.87 -1.79
CA SER A 61 10.02 36.73 -1.10
C SER A 61 10.07 36.49 0.42
N LEU A 62 10.06 35.21 0.80
CA LEU A 62 10.15 34.78 2.20
C LEU A 62 11.59 34.55 2.63
N LYS A 63 11.84 34.70 3.93
CA LYS A 63 13.13 34.38 4.53
C LYS A 63 13.26 32.89 4.79
N ASP A 64 14.50 32.39 4.78
CA ASP A 64 14.81 31.00 5.10
C ASP A 64 14.25 30.58 6.47
N GLU A 65 14.31 31.48 7.46
CA GLU A 65 13.83 31.18 8.82
C GLU A 65 12.32 30.84 8.87
N VAL A 66 11.52 31.36 7.93
CA VAL A 66 10.08 31.05 7.86
C VAL A 66 9.86 29.61 7.42
N VAL A 67 10.59 29.17 6.39
CA VAL A 67 10.49 27.81 5.86
C VAL A 67 11.06 26.81 6.87
N GLU A 68 12.21 27.11 7.47
CA GLU A 68 12.81 26.27 8.51
C GLU A 68 11.87 26.09 9.70
N ARG A 69 11.23 27.17 10.14
CA ARG A 69 10.23 27.13 11.21
C ARG A 69 9.04 26.27 10.83
N SER A 70 8.46 26.47 9.64
CA SER A 70 7.31 25.68 9.18
C SER A 70 7.62 24.18 9.13
N VAL A 71 8.79 23.81 8.58
CA VAL A 71 9.27 22.43 8.56
C VAL A 71 9.46 21.88 9.98
N SER A 72 10.03 22.67 10.89
CA SER A 72 10.22 22.28 12.29
C SER A 72 8.89 22.06 13.01
N ASP A 73 7.93 22.96 12.83
CA ASP A 73 6.60 22.91 13.45
C ASP A 73 5.81 21.67 12.96
N ILE A 74 5.86 21.35 11.66
CA ILE A 74 5.22 20.15 11.09
C ILE A 74 5.88 18.87 11.61
N ASN A 75 7.21 18.81 11.66
CA ASN A 75 7.91 17.64 12.18
C ASN A 75 7.59 17.41 13.65
N LYS A 76 7.51 18.47 14.44
CA LYS A 76 7.11 18.40 15.84
C LYS A 76 5.67 17.89 15.99
N PHE A 77 4.73 18.48 15.25
CA PHE A 77 3.33 18.03 15.24
C PHE A 77 3.22 16.55 14.87
N TYR A 78 3.96 16.12 13.86
CA TYR A 78 3.98 14.71 13.48
C TYR A 78 4.52 13.83 14.60
N ASP A 79 5.67 14.16 15.18
CA ASP A 79 6.27 13.33 16.22
C ASP A 79 5.40 13.22 17.47
N ASP A 80 4.70 14.30 17.82
CA ASP A 80 3.79 14.37 18.95
C ASP A 80 2.48 13.58 18.71
N HIS A 81 1.99 13.50 17.46
CA HIS A 81 0.64 12.95 17.16
C HIS A 81 0.59 11.73 16.23
N LYS A 82 1.73 11.24 15.73
CA LYS A 82 1.79 10.10 14.79
C LYS A 82 1.14 8.82 15.31
N GLU A 83 1.08 8.61 16.62
CA GLU A 83 0.47 7.40 17.20
C GLU A 83 -1.04 7.56 17.43
N GLU A 84 -1.52 8.81 17.57
CA GLU A 84 -2.93 9.13 17.83
C GLU A 84 -3.74 9.27 16.54
N VAL A 85 -3.10 9.77 15.47
CA VAL A 85 -3.75 9.98 14.17
C VAL A 85 -3.40 8.83 13.23
N ALA A 86 -4.39 7.98 12.93
CA ALA A 86 -4.20 6.79 12.09
C ALA A 86 -3.55 7.08 10.72
N PHE A 87 -3.87 8.22 10.10
CA PHE A 87 -3.27 8.68 8.84
C PHE A 87 -1.77 9.00 8.96
N LEU A 88 -1.32 9.51 10.12
CA LEU A 88 0.09 9.83 10.39
C LEU A 88 0.87 8.58 10.86
N SER A 89 0.17 7.65 11.49
CA SER A 89 0.73 6.37 11.99
C SER A 89 1.12 5.41 10.88
N SER A 90 0.58 5.58 9.68
CA SER A 90 0.87 4.68 8.57
C SER A 90 2.29 4.89 8.08
N LYS A 91 3.21 4.06 8.57
CA LYS A 91 4.39 3.64 7.83
C LYS A 91 3.96 3.42 6.39
N ASN A 92 4.58 4.14 5.46
CA ASN A 92 4.47 4.16 3.99
C ASN A 92 3.21 3.49 3.41
N LEU A 93 2.47 4.15 2.51
CA LEU A 93 1.26 3.59 1.87
C LEU A 93 1.41 2.11 1.45
N ALA A 94 2.58 1.71 0.95
CA ALA A 94 2.92 0.32 0.63
C ALA A 94 2.89 -0.65 1.84
N GLN A 95 3.42 -0.24 3.00
CA GLN A 95 3.41 -1.03 4.23
C GLN A 95 2.00 -1.12 4.83
N SER A 96 1.26 -0.01 4.89
CA SER A 96 -0.15 -0.03 5.32
C SER A 96 -1.01 -0.92 4.40
N PHE A 97 -0.78 -0.85 3.09
CA PHE A 97 -1.39 -1.74 2.13
C PHE A 97 -1.02 -3.20 2.41
N TYR A 98 0.27 -3.51 2.63
CA TYR A 98 0.75 -4.85 2.94
C TYR A 98 0.08 -5.43 4.20
N ASP A 99 0.05 -4.66 5.29
CA ASP A 99 -0.47 -5.11 6.59
C ASP A 99 -1.98 -5.34 6.55
N ASN A 100 -2.73 -4.40 5.96
CA ASN A 100 -4.18 -4.55 5.79
C ASN A 100 -4.53 -5.69 4.83
N SER A 101 -3.80 -5.78 3.72
CA SER A 101 -3.98 -6.86 2.73
C SER A 101 -3.65 -8.23 3.30
N SER A 102 -2.58 -8.35 4.09
CA SER A 102 -2.18 -9.62 4.72
C SER A 102 -3.26 -10.13 5.68
N LYS A 103 -3.90 -9.24 6.46
CA LYS A 103 -5.03 -9.59 7.33
C LYS A 103 -6.24 -10.07 6.52
N LEU A 104 -6.57 -9.38 5.43
CA LEU A 104 -7.67 -9.76 4.54
C LEU A 104 -7.42 -11.11 3.86
N VAL A 105 -6.25 -11.29 3.24
CA VAL A 105 -5.82 -12.53 2.59
C VAL A 105 -5.85 -13.70 3.57
N SER A 106 -5.33 -13.51 4.79
CA SER A 106 -5.36 -14.56 5.83
C SER A 106 -6.79 -14.98 6.19
N LYS A 107 -7.71 -14.01 6.35
CA LYS A 107 -9.12 -14.30 6.61
C LYS A 107 -9.78 -15.07 5.45
N LEU A 108 -9.46 -14.73 4.20
CA LEU A 108 -10.02 -15.37 3.03
C LEU A 108 -9.54 -16.81 2.85
N ILE A 109 -8.24 -17.04 3.04
CA ILE A 109 -7.65 -18.39 3.03
C ILE A 109 -8.33 -19.22 4.12
N ASN A 110 -8.44 -18.71 5.36
CA ASN A 110 -9.07 -19.45 6.45
C ASN A 110 -10.55 -19.77 6.18
N ARG A 111 -11.33 -18.81 5.64
CA ARG A 111 -12.73 -19.04 5.28
C ARG A 111 -12.92 -20.10 4.19
N ASN A 112 -11.96 -20.22 3.27
CA ASN A 112 -12.03 -21.14 2.14
C ASN A 112 -11.12 -22.37 2.28
N LYS A 113 -10.50 -22.56 3.46
CA LYS A 113 -9.47 -23.56 3.77
C LYS A 113 -9.79 -24.95 3.22
N LYS A 114 -10.98 -25.47 3.50
CA LYS A 114 -11.42 -26.81 3.07
C LYS A 114 -11.45 -26.96 1.54
N ARG A 115 -12.02 -25.99 0.83
CA ARG A 115 -12.11 -26.03 -0.63
C ARG A 115 -10.75 -25.81 -1.28
N LEU A 116 -9.97 -24.87 -0.75
CA LEU A 116 -8.62 -24.58 -1.20
C LEU A 116 -7.70 -25.81 -1.08
N ILE A 117 -7.79 -26.55 0.04
CA ILE A 117 -7.08 -27.83 0.23
C ILE A 117 -7.47 -28.85 -0.84
N LYS A 118 -8.78 -29.02 -1.09
CA LYS A 118 -9.28 -29.95 -2.10
C LYS A 118 -8.70 -29.62 -3.48
N GLU A 119 -8.84 -28.38 -3.92
CA GLU A 119 -8.37 -27.93 -5.25
C GLU A 119 -6.83 -28.02 -5.37
N LEU A 120 -6.10 -27.72 -4.29
CA LEU A 120 -4.64 -27.87 -4.24
C LEU A 120 -4.21 -29.32 -4.30
N SER A 121 -4.93 -30.23 -3.65
CA SER A 121 -4.62 -31.67 -3.66
C SER A 121 -4.82 -32.30 -5.05
N GLU A 122 -5.70 -31.71 -5.87
CA GLU A 122 -5.90 -32.08 -7.27
C GLU A 122 -4.71 -31.63 -8.16
N SER A 123 -3.93 -30.64 -7.70
CA SER A 123 -2.71 -30.16 -8.36
C SER A 123 -1.44 -30.59 -7.63
N LYS A 124 -0.93 -31.79 -7.99
CA LYS A 124 0.30 -32.35 -7.40
C LYS A 124 1.50 -31.42 -7.50
N GLU A 125 1.63 -30.67 -8.60
CA GLU A 125 2.72 -29.71 -8.79
C GLU A 125 2.58 -28.49 -7.87
N ALA A 126 1.37 -27.92 -7.73
CA ALA A 126 1.12 -26.79 -6.83
C ALA A 126 1.42 -27.18 -5.39
N MET A 127 0.96 -28.37 -4.98
CA MET A 127 1.20 -28.90 -3.65
C MET A 127 2.70 -29.09 -3.37
N ARG A 128 3.44 -29.63 -4.33
CA ARG A 128 4.90 -29.79 -4.21
C ARG A 128 5.60 -28.43 -4.05
N LEU A 129 5.32 -27.47 -4.94
CA LEU A 129 5.96 -26.16 -4.91
C LEU A 129 5.60 -25.36 -3.64
N LEU A 130 4.35 -25.45 -3.16
CA LEU A 130 3.96 -24.84 -1.89
C LEU A 130 4.73 -25.46 -0.71
N THR A 131 4.88 -26.78 -0.71
CA THR A 131 5.62 -27.49 0.35
C THR A 131 7.10 -27.11 0.32
N GLU A 132 7.73 -27.11 -0.86
CA GLU A 132 9.12 -26.69 -1.02
C GLU A 132 9.35 -25.24 -0.59
N SER A 133 8.37 -24.35 -0.81
CA SER A 133 8.43 -22.95 -0.37
C SER A 133 8.47 -22.77 1.16
N THR A 134 8.12 -23.80 1.94
CA THR A 134 8.28 -23.79 3.41
C THR A 134 9.70 -24.09 3.86
N GLN A 135 10.47 -24.79 3.03
CA GLN A 135 11.82 -25.28 3.37
C GLN A 135 12.93 -24.47 2.69
N ARG A 136 12.67 -23.98 1.48
CA ARG A 136 13.60 -23.19 0.69
C ARG A 136 12.88 -22.08 -0.07
N ASN A 137 13.65 -21.10 -0.52
CA ASN A 137 13.13 -20.14 -1.50
C ASN A 137 12.94 -20.85 -2.86
N LEU A 138 11.82 -20.54 -3.51
CA LEU A 138 11.55 -20.97 -4.88
C LEU A 138 12.36 -20.10 -5.85
N THR A 139 12.71 -20.67 -7.01
CA THR A 139 13.30 -19.90 -8.12
C THR A 139 12.24 -19.03 -8.80
N ASP A 140 12.66 -18.04 -9.58
CA ASP A 140 11.72 -17.18 -10.33
C ASP A 140 10.79 -17.98 -11.25
N GLU A 141 11.29 -19.07 -11.83
CA GLU A 141 10.48 -19.96 -12.69
C GLU A 141 9.44 -20.73 -11.88
N GLU A 142 9.83 -21.28 -10.72
CA GLU A 142 8.95 -21.99 -9.80
C GLU A 142 7.88 -21.04 -9.23
N GLN A 143 8.28 -19.80 -8.92
CA GLN A 143 7.38 -18.78 -8.41
C GLN A 143 6.34 -18.34 -9.46
N LYS A 144 6.72 -18.28 -10.74
CA LYS A 144 5.75 -18.03 -11.82
C LYS A 144 4.79 -19.21 -12.00
N LYS A 145 5.29 -20.46 -11.92
CA LYS A 145 4.46 -21.67 -12.04
C LYS A 145 3.42 -21.76 -10.93
N ILE A 146 3.84 -21.59 -9.68
CA ILE A 146 2.93 -21.65 -8.53
C ILE A 146 1.90 -20.51 -8.57
N GLN A 147 2.28 -19.30 -8.98
CA GLN A 147 1.33 -18.19 -9.16
C GLN A 147 0.27 -18.51 -10.19
N LYS A 148 0.67 -19.05 -11.36
CA LYS A 148 -0.28 -19.46 -12.40
C LYS A 148 -1.27 -20.51 -11.90
N GLN A 149 -0.79 -21.52 -11.20
CA GLN A 149 -1.65 -22.58 -10.66
C GLN A 149 -2.60 -22.07 -9.57
N LEU A 150 -2.13 -21.17 -8.70
CA LEU A 150 -2.99 -20.54 -7.69
C LEU A 150 -4.08 -19.68 -8.31
N ILE A 151 -3.78 -18.96 -9.40
CA ILE A 151 -4.80 -18.21 -10.16
C ILE A 151 -5.90 -19.15 -10.64
N ASP A 152 -5.53 -20.29 -11.21
CA ASP A 152 -6.52 -21.26 -11.73
C ASP A 152 -7.36 -21.88 -10.60
N ILE A 153 -6.77 -22.14 -9.43
CA ILE A 153 -7.48 -22.56 -8.22
C ILE A 153 -8.40 -21.45 -7.68
N PHE A 154 -7.98 -20.19 -7.73
CA PHE A 154 -8.84 -19.08 -7.26
C PHE A 154 -10.03 -18.84 -8.18
N LYS A 155 -9.91 -19.14 -9.48
CA LYS A 155 -11.05 -19.13 -10.42
C LYS A 155 -12.12 -20.13 -10.04
N SER A 156 -11.75 -21.28 -9.48
CA SER A 156 -12.71 -22.29 -9.08
C SER A 156 -13.42 -21.96 -7.75
N ILE A 157 -12.92 -20.99 -6.96
CA ILE A 157 -13.49 -20.58 -5.67
C ILE A 157 -14.11 -19.17 -5.79
N PRO A 158 -15.44 -19.02 -5.90
CA PRO A 158 -16.09 -17.73 -6.20
C PRO A 158 -15.70 -16.58 -5.28
N SER A 159 -15.54 -16.83 -3.98
CA SER A 159 -15.13 -15.80 -3.01
C SER A 159 -13.68 -15.34 -3.17
N LEU A 160 -12.81 -16.16 -3.75
CA LEU A 160 -11.43 -15.79 -4.09
C LEU A 160 -11.37 -15.17 -5.50
N ALA A 161 -12.23 -15.62 -6.42
CA ALA A 161 -12.27 -15.14 -7.80
C ALA A 161 -12.52 -13.62 -7.90
N ILE A 162 -13.29 -13.03 -6.98
CA ILE A 162 -13.51 -11.57 -6.89
C ILE A 162 -12.18 -10.81 -6.79
N PHE A 163 -11.14 -11.40 -6.18
CA PHE A 163 -9.82 -10.78 -6.05
C PHE A 163 -8.93 -10.95 -7.29
N MET A 164 -9.42 -11.58 -8.35
CA MET A 164 -8.72 -11.60 -9.64
C MET A 164 -9.26 -10.55 -10.62
N LEU A 165 -10.25 -9.77 -10.20
CA LEU A 165 -10.64 -8.55 -10.90
C LEU A 165 -9.45 -7.59 -11.01
N PRO A 166 -9.42 -6.71 -12.03
CA PRO A 166 -8.32 -5.76 -12.22
C PRO A 166 -8.03 -5.01 -10.91
N GLY A 167 -6.78 -5.10 -10.43
CA GLY A 167 -6.33 -4.53 -9.15
C GLY A 167 -6.06 -5.57 -8.04
N GLY A 168 -6.71 -6.73 -8.03
CA GLY A 168 -6.50 -7.73 -6.98
C GLY A 168 -5.33 -8.70 -7.23
N ALA A 169 -4.78 -8.72 -8.46
CA ALA A 169 -3.58 -9.50 -8.80
C ALA A 169 -2.34 -9.10 -7.96
N ILE A 170 -2.29 -7.85 -7.45
CA ILE A 170 -1.25 -7.38 -6.53
C ILE A 170 -1.20 -8.19 -5.22
N LEU A 171 -2.29 -8.87 -4.87
CA LEU A 171 -2.40 -9.69 -3.66
C LEU A 171 -1.88 -11.12 -3.85
N LEU A 172 -1.68 -11.59 -5.09
CA LEU A 172 -1.21 -12.95 -5.37
C LEU A 172 0.10 -13.32 -4.66
N PRO A 173 1.12 -12.45 -4.59
CA PRO A 173 2.34 -12.73 -3.83
C PRO A 173 2.08 -12.98 -2.34
N LEU A 174 1.06 -12.33 -1.75
CA LEU A 174 0.66 -12.55 -0.36
C LEU A 174 0.05 -13.94 -0.18
N PHE A 175 -0.80 -14.39 -1.12
CA PHE A 175 -1.36 -15.74 -1.07
C PHE A 175 -0.26 -16.81 -1.12
N VAL A 176 0.70 -16.69 -2.04
CA VAL A 176 1.85 -17.62 -2.13
C VAL A 176 2.62 -17.69 -0.82
N LYS A 177 2.76 -16.57 -0.10
CA LYS A 177 3.52 -16.51 1.16
C LYS A 177 2.73 -17.00 2.39
N ILE A 178 1.40 -16.84 2.40
CA ILE A 178 0.54 -17.10 3.56
C ILE A 178 -0.07 -18.50 3.51
N ILE A 179 -0.42 -19.02 2.32
CA ILE A 179 -0.98 -20.36 2.14
C ILE A 179 -0.06 -21.43 2.78
N PRO A 180 1.27 -21.46 2.53
CA PRO A 180 2.16 -22.42 3.13
C PRO A 180 2.36 -22.26 4.63
N LYS A 181 1.80 -21.24 5.30
CA LYS A 181 1.85 -21.09 6.76
C LYS A 181 0.55 -21.48 7.43
N LEU A 182 -0.58 -21.22 6.77
CA LEU A 182 -1.91 -21.53 7.28
C LEU A 182 -2.36 -22.96 6.97
N LEU A 183 -1.85 -23.53 5.88
CA LEU A 183 -2.19 -24.89 5.49
C LEU A 183 -1.36 -26.00 6.15
N PRO A 184 -0.07 -25.87 6.50
CA PRO A 184 0.63 -26.96 7.20
C PRO A 184 -0.10 -27.40 8.47
N SER A 185 -0.62 -26.47 9.28
CA SER A 185 -1.42 -26.84 10.46
C SER A 185 -2.79 -27.42 10.10
N ALA A 186 -3.35 -27.05 8.94
CA ALA A 186 -4.59 -27.61 8.39
C ALA A 186 -4.47 -29.06 7.94
N PHE A 187 -3.29 -29.41 7.44
CA PHE A 187 -2.96 -30.73 6.95
C PHE A 187 -2.55 -31.66 8.09
N ASP A 188 -2.09 -31.11 9.21
CA ASP A 188 -1.92 -31.85 10.47
C ASP A 188 -3.26 -32.24 11.12
N GLU A 189 -4.31 -31.39 11.02
CA GLU A 189 -5.65 -31.68 11.57
C GLU A 189 -6.36 -32.90 10.94
N ASN A 190 -5.85 -33.42 9.81
CA ASN A 190 -6.38 -34.61 9.12
C ASN A 190 -5.48 -35.85 9.26
N ARG A 191 -4.48 -35.85 10.16
CA ARG A 191 -3.93 -37.14 10.61
C ARG A 191 -5.04 -37.87 11.35
N ILE A 192 -5.59 -38.89 10.71
CA ILE A 192 -6.32 -39.94 11.41
C ILE A 192 -5.33 -40.47 12.45
N ASP A 193 -5.64 -40.31 13.73
CA ASP A 193 -4.93 -41.06 14.77
C ASP A 193 -5.11 -42.53 14.42
N GLU A 194 -4.02 -43.19 14.00
CA GLU A 194 -3.99 -44.64 13.88
C GLU A 194 -4.05 -45.21 15.29
N ASP A 195 -5.26 -45.50 15.76
CA ASP A 195 -5.54 -46.53 16.76
C ASP A 195 -6.31 -47.70 16.11
#